data_AF-A0A7D6GLB0-F1
#
_entry.id   AF-A0A7D6GLB0-F1
#
_cell.length_a   1.000
_cell.length_b   1.000
_cell.length_c   1.000
_cell.angle_alpha   90.00
_cell.angle_beta   90.00
_cell.angle_gamma   90.00
#
_symmetry.space_group_name_H-M   'P 1'
#
loop_
_entity.id
_entity.type
_entity.pdbx_description
1 polymer ?
#
loop_
_entity_poly.entity_id
_entity_poly.type
_entity_poly.pdbx_seq_one_letter_code
_entity_poly.pdbx_strand_id
1 'polypeptide(L)' 'MSNERPTAEELRQGMTVEIVQDDADPQSEDTEPIIGEVGTIYGDEPEGPHVELKSGVVGHVQSVAPDE' A
#
# COMPACT_ATOMS: atom_id res chain seq x y z
N MET A 1 9.40 -10.95 -15.45
CA MET A 1 9.59 -9.55 -15.03
C MET A 1 9.29 -9.55 -13.55
N SER A 2 10.26 -9.20 -12.72
CA SER A 2 10.08 -9.20 -11.27
C SER A 2 9.10 -8.08 -10.94
N ASN A 3 7.86 -8.42 -10.62
CA ASN A 3 6.95 -7.52 -9.90
C ASN A 3 7.45 -7.46 -8.46
N GLU A 4 8.60 -6.82 -8.25
CA GLU A 4 9.09 -6.51 -6.92
C GLU A 4 8.07 -5.54 -6.33
N ARG A 5 7.30 -6.02 -5.35
CA ARG A 5 6.41 -5.15 -4.58
C ARG A 5 7.29 -4.04 -3.99
N PRO A 6 6.79 -2.79 -3.96
CA PRO A 6 7.55 -1.69 -3.36
C PRO A 6 7.88 -2.06 -1.92
N THR A 7 9.07 -1.66 -1.47
CA THR A 7 9.47 -1.87 -0.08
C THR A 7 9.07 -0.67 0.79
N ALA A 8 8.88 -0.89 2.09
CA ALA A 8 8.55 0.19 3.03
C ALA A 8 9.61 1.31 3.04
N GLU A 9 10.85 1.00 2.66
CA GLU A 9 11.95 1.97 2.54
C GLU A 9 11.80 2.92 1.33
N GLU A 10 11.12 2.45 0.28
CA GLU A 10 10.81 3.27 -0.90
C GLU A 10 9.60 4.17 -0.66
N LEU A 11 8.73 3.77 0.27
CA LEU A 11 7.57 4.55 0.68
C LEU A 11 7.96 5.73 1.56
N ARG A 12 7.33 6.87 1.31
CA ARG A 12 7.48 8.08 2.12
C ARG A 12 6.12 8.64 2.47
N GLN A 13 6.03 9.22 3.67
CA GLN A 13 4.84 9.96 4.10
C GLN A 13 4.50 11.06 3.08
N GLY A 14 3.24 11.12 2.66
CA GLY A 14 2.74 12.01 1.62
C GLY A 14 2.85 11.47 0.20
N MET A 15 3.38 10.25 -0.03
CA MET A 15 3.28 9.58 -1.32
C MET A 15 1.89 8.98 -1.50
N THR A 16 1.38 9.04 -2.72
CA THR A 16 0.14 8.36 -3.10
C THR A 16 0.44 6.90 -3.40
N VAL A 17 -0.20 5.99 -2.68
CA VAL A 17 -0.02 4.54 -2.82
C VAL A 17 -1.37 3.85 -2.93
N GLU A 18 -1.34 2.66 -3.50
CA GLU A 18 -2.48 1.77 -3.61
C GLU A 18 -2.35 0.70 -2.52
N ILE A 19 -3.24 0.72 -1.53
CA ILE A 19 -3.26 -0.25 -0.45
C ILE A 19 -4.46 -1.19 -0.55
N VAL A 20 -4.30 -2.41 -0.09
CA VAL A 20 -5.39 -3.33 0.20
C VAL A 20 -5.58 -3.39 1.71
N GLN A 21 -6.81 -3.16 2.17
CA GLN A 21 -7.13 -3.24 3.60
C GLN A 21 -6.93 -4.66 4.12
N ASP A 22 -6.50 -4.82 5.37
CA ASP A 22 -6.41 -6.12 6.06
C ASP A 22 -7.72 -6.93 6.03
N ASP A 23 -8.86 -6.25 6.04
CA ASP A 23 -10.19 -6.88 6.00
C ASP A 23 -10.51 -7.48 4.62
N ALA A 24 -9.76 -7.09 3.58
CA ALA A 24 -9.92 -7.55 2.22
C ALA A 24 -8.76 -8.45 1.80
N ASP A 25 -9.08 -9.52 1.06
CA ASP A 25 -8.11 -10.54 0.71
C ASP A 25 -7.11 -9.99 -0.33
N PRO A 26 -5.81 -9.85 0.00
CA PRO A 26 -4.82 -9.24 -0.89
C PRO A 26 -4.48 -10.13 -2.10
N GLN A 27 -4.93 -11.39 -2.08
CA GLN A 27 -4.77 -12.33 -3.20
C GLN A 27 -5.98 -12.37 -4.14
N SER A 28 -7.06 -11.67 -3.81
CA SER A 28 -8.27 -11.66 -4.64
C SER A 28 -8.19 -10.57 -5.72
N GLU A 29 -8.41 -10.98 -6.98
CA GLU A 29 -8.45 -10.08 -8.15
C GLU A 29 -9.69 -9.16 -8.14
N ASP A 30 -10.71 -9.49 -7.34
CA ASP A 30 -11.93 -8.69 -7.14
C ASP A 30 -11.78 -7.60 -6.06
N THR A 31 -10.69 -7.60 -5.28
CA THR A 31 -10.47 -6.58 -4.26
C THR A 31 -9.95 -5.30 -4.90
N GLU A 32 -10.80 -4.27 -4.96
CA GLU A 32 -10.39 -2.94 -5.43
C GLU A 32 -9.41 -2.30 -4.42
N PRO A 33 -8.16 -1.99 -4.81
CA PRO A 33 -7.23 -1.30 -3.94
C PRO A 33 -7.67 0.13 -3.69
N ILE A 34 -7.35 0.64 -2.50
CA ILE A 34 -7.65 2.00 -2.07
C ILE A 34 -6.43 2.86 -2.33
N ILE A 35 -6.64 3.90 -3.13
CA ILE A 35 -5.62 4.89 -3.42
C ILE A 35 -5.65 5.99 -2.35
N GLY A 36 -4.50 6.29 -1.76
CA GLY A 36 -4.38 7.49 -0.92
C GLY A 36 -2.97 7.78 -0.47
N GLU A 37 -2.83 8.91 0.24
CA GLU A 37 -1.53 9.38 0.72
C GLU A 37 -1.10 8.63 1.99
N VAL A 38 0.13 8.12 2.00
CA VAL A 38 0.76 7.53 3.18
C VAL A 38 0.83 8.56 4.31
N GLY A 39 0.23 8.22 5.46
CA GLY A 39 0.33 8.97 6.72
C GLY A 39 1.41 8.38 7.63
N THR A 40 1.29 7.09 7.94
CA THR A 40 2.20 6.35 8.84
C THR A 40 2.64 5.06 8.17
N ILE A 41 3.91 4.68 8.33
CA ILE A 41 4.45 3.41 7.82
C ILE A 41 4.74 2.54 9.04
N TYR A 42 4.10 1.38 9.14
CA TYR A 42 4.26 0.46 10.27
C TYR A 42 5.41 -0.52 10.03
N GLY A 43 5.62 -0.98 8.80
CA GLY A 43 6.71 -1.89 8.46
C GLY A 43 6.58 -2.52 7.08
N ASP A 44 7.53 -3.38 6.75
CA ASP A 44 7.52 -4.18 5.53
C ASP A 44 7.06 -5.60 5.87
N GLU A 45 6.00 -6.06 5.22
CA GLU A 45 5.43 -7.39 5.40
C GLU A 45 5.55 -8.20 4.11
N PRO A 46 5.53 -9.55 4.17
CA PRO A 46 5.61 -10.39 2.96
C PRO A 46 4.48 -10.13 1.95
N GLU A 47 3.39 -9.54 2.41
CA GLU A 47 2.23 -9.15 1.60
C GLU A 47 2.35 -7.74 0.99
N GLY A 48 3.34 -6.97 1.42
CA GLY A 48 3.57 -5.58 1.04
C GLY A 48 3.71 -4.68 2.27
N PRO A 49 4.25 -3.46 2.11
CA PRO A 49 4.43 -2.51 3.19
C PRO A 49 3.12 -2.17 3.90
N HIS A 50 3.08 -2.33 5.22
CA HIS A 50 1.93 -1.96 6.02
C HIS A 50 1.96 -0.46 6.31
N VAL A 51 0.94 0.25 5.85
CA VAL A 51 0.82 1.70 6.03
C VAL A 51 -0.58 2.11 6.46
N GLU A 52 -0.65 3.23 7.15
CA GLU A 52 -1.87 3.99 7.40
C GLU A 52 -1.90 5.19 6.47
N LEU A 53 -2.97 5.33 5.72
CA LEU A 53 -3.22 6.51 4.91
C LEU A 53 -3.63 7.70 5.79
N LYS A 54 -3.40 8.93 5.32
CA LYS A 54 -3.89 10.15 6.00
C LYS A 54 -5.42 10.20 6.15
N SER A 55 -6.16 9.41 5.36
CA SER A 55 -7.60 9.22 5.49
C SER A 55 -8.00 8.39 6.71
N GLY A 56 -7.04 7.73 7.39
CA GLY A 56 -7.27 6.81 8.50
C GLY A 56 -7.50 5.34 8.08
N VAL A 57 -7.32 5.03 6.80
CA VAL A 57 -7.41 3.65 6.29
C VAL A 57 -6.07 2.96 6.47
N VAL A 58 -6.07 1.73 6.96
CA VAL A 58 -4.87 0.93 7.23
C VAL A 58 -4.86 -0.30 6.31
N GLY A 59 -3.70 -0.63 5.76
CA GLY A 59 -3.55 -1.82 4.93
C GLY A 59 -2.16 -1.99 4.31
N HIS A 60 -2.03 -2.96 3.42
CA HIS A 60 -0.78 -3.32 2.76
C HIS A 60 -0.67 -2.68 1.38
N VAL A 61 0.46 -2.02 1.10
CA VAL A 61 0.73 -1.43 -0.21
C VAL A 61 0.95 -2.53 -1.23
N GLN A 62 0.11 -2.52 -2.27
CA GLN A 62 0.24 -3.39 -3.43
C GLN A 62 1.14 -2.74 -4.50
N SER A 63 0.93 -1.44 -4.73
CA SER A 63 1.62 -0.66 -5.76
C SER A 63 1.74 0.80 -5.35
N VAL A 64 2.77 1.50 -5.85
CA VAL A 64 2.88 2.95 -5.74
C VAL A 64 2.17 3.57 -6.94
N ALA A 65 1.22 4.47 -6.69
CA ALA A 65 0.54 5.18 -7.78
C ALA A 65 1.56 6.13 -8.45
N PRO A 66 1.73 6.08 -9.78
CA PRO A 66 2.60 7.03 -10.45
C PRO A 66 1.99 8.44 -10.37
N ASP A 67 2.76 9.41 -9.87
CA ASP A 67 2.44 10.84 -10.02
C ASP A 67 2.40 11.18 -11.52
N GLU A 68 1.26 11.68 -12.02
CA GLU A 68 1.10 12.19 -13.40
C GLU A 68 1.92 13.47 -13.67
#